data_AF-A0A520T1L7-F1
#
_entry.id   AF-A0A520T1L7-F1
#
_cell.length_a   1.000
_cell.length_b   1.000
_cell.length_c   1.000
_cell.angle_alpha   90.00
_cell.angle_beta   90.00
_cell.angle_gamma   90.00
#
_symmetry.space_group_name_H-M   'P 1'
#
loop_
_entity.id
_entity.type
_entity.pdbx_description
1 polymer ?
#
loop_
_entity_poly.entity_id
_entity_poly.type
_entity_poly.pdbx_seq_one_letter_code
_entity_poly.pdbx_strand_id
1 'polypeptide(L)'
;MPKKKKNKTKKKSKKKTFSKNKRRRTIKKNKQRSRKIKRNKKIRIKIKKNKKIKKKKKIKHLKKPHFFEKLKFKFQDFIRRIKIKFYIYFEKLKIKRTKKDIIKLEKLIKLERKFAEQKIKNRDKFRIQLVKDIKNEERKKIYRLKDHLWSLGDRFSNIRARYKQYRQNIRNEKLAELEIRRQNREEARVVLEAEKAENALKQKLVERLERFSRNMKSIVFQINKRYITKKRAPLRFVDNITESGECLIKNDDAPTDKDYLILLYVEGEDVSQRLNNPICLDDKTDIGYPKNFQPQNIFDASDYIIDRLAIMFDKERKLKK
;
A
#
# COMPACT_ATOMS: atom_id res chain seq x y z
N MET A 1 156.21 38.60 57.80
CA MET A 1 157.02 39.81 57.47
C MET A 1 157.92 39.49 56.27
N PRO A 2 158.49 40.46 55.52
CA PRO A 2 158.14 41.88 55.31
C PRO A 2 157.96 42.23 53.78
N LYS A 3 157.24 43.29 53.36
CA LYS A 3 157.68 44.66 52.92
C LYS A 3 158.70 44.69 51.73
N LYS A 4 158.75 45.64 50.77
CA LYS A 4 157.97 46.89 50.48
C LYS A 4 158.28 47.47 49.04
N LYS A 5 157.39 48.37 48.60
CA LYS A 5 157.48 49.56 47.68
C LYS A 5 158.82 50.03 47.06
N LYS A 6 158.78 50.49 45.78
CA LYS A 6 159.07 51.85 45.18
C LYS A 6 158.77 51.78 43.63
N ASN A 7 158.80 52.77 42.71
CA ASN A 7 159.09 54.23 42.72
C ASN A 7 158.16 55.09 41.76
N LYS A 8 158.69 55.82 40.73
CA LYS A 8 158.03 56.95 39.99
C LYS A 8 158.60 57.27 38.56
N THR A 9 157.72 57.54 37.57
CA THR A 9 157.62 58.65 36.55
C THR A 9 158.67 59.12 35.47
N LYS A 10 158.15 59.38 34.23
CA LYS A 10 158.23 60.60 33.32
C LYS A 10 159.32 60.87 32.20
N LYS A 11 158.80 61.05 30.94
CA LYS A 11 159.02 62.09 29.86
C LYS A 11 160.27 62.24 28.91
N LYS A 12 159.97 62.28 27.58
CA LYS A 12 160.56 63.06 26.41
C LYS A 12 162.04 62.75 25.95
N SER A 13 162.60 63.18 24.79
CA SER A 13 162.28 64.25 23.78
C SER A 13 162.90 64.08 22.34
N LYS A 14 162.54 65.02 21.41
CA LYS A 14 163.25 65.55 20.18
C LYS A 14 163.22 64.84 18.79
N LYS A 15 163.58 65.62 17.73
CA LYS A 15 163.52 65.39 16.25
C LYS A 15 164.83 65.85 15.55
N LYS A 16 165.18 65.32 14.35
CA LYS A 16 165.70 66.09 13.17
C LYS A 16 165.85 65.25 11.87
N THR A 17 166.21 65.94 10.78
CA THR A 17 166.63 65.53 9.40
C THR A 17 165.62 64.86 8.44
N PHE A 18 165.94 64.93 7.13
CA PHE A 18 165.03 64.81 5.98
C PHE A 18 165.66 64.00 4.82
N SER A 19 164.84 63.62 3.84
CA SER A 19 165.23 63.19 2.47
C SER A 19 166.52 62.36 2.25
N LYS A 20 166.50 61.05 2.60
CA LYS A 20 167.22 60.02 1.81
C LYS A 20 166.33 58.83 1.41
N ASN A 21 165.83 58.96 0.18
CA ASN A 21 165.54 57.91 -0.81
C ASN A 21 164.40 56.88 -0.58
N LYS A 22 163.42 56.99 -1.50
CA LYS A 22 162.28 56.08 -1.73
C LYS A 22 162.65 54.58 -1.85
N ARG A 23 163.91 54.22 -2.16
CA ARG A 23 164.36 52.83 -2.47
C ARG A 23 164.22 51.81 -1.32
N ARG A 24 164.23 52.19 -0.03
CA ARG A 24 163.95 51.23 1.07
C ARG A 24 162.45 50.92 1.30
N ARG A 25 161.52 51.51 0.52
CA ARG A 25 160.07 51.24 0.60
C ARG A 25 159.62 49.92 -0.05
N THR A 26 160.45 49.29 -0.87
CA THR A 26 160.15 48.00 -1.53
C THR A 26 160.46 46.80 -0.62
N ILE A 27 161.70 46.69 -0.14
CA ILE A 27 162.23 45.50 0.56
C ILE A 27 161.40 45.12 1.82
N LYS A 28 160.90 46.10 2.59
CA LYS A 28 160.08 45.82 3.78
C LYS A 28 158.65 45.31 3.47
N LYS A 29 158.09 45.53 2.28
CA LYS A 29 156.76 44.99 1.91
C LYS A 29 156.77 43.46 1.86
N ASN A 30 157.84 42.84 1.33
CA ASN A 30 157.92 41.38 1.24
C ASN A 30 158.00 40.70 2.63
N LYS A 31 158.68 41.33 3.61
CA LYS A 31 158.77 40.80 4.99
C LYS A 31 157.45 40.90 5.78
N GLN A 32 156.42 41.57 5.26
CA GLN A 32 155.05 41.57 5.81
C GLN A 32 154.19 40.41 5.28
N ARG A 33 154.37 39.96 4.02
CA ARG A 33 153.55 38.87 3.43
C ARG A 33 153.76 37.53 4.15
N SER A 34 155.00 37.10 4.39
CA SER A 34 155.30 35.81 5.03
C SER A 34 154.77 35.66 6.47
N ARG A 35 154.64 36.77 7.21
CA ARG A 35 154.14 36.77 8.60
C ARG A 35 152.62 36.58 8.70
N LYS A 36 151.82 37.02 7.71
CA LYS A 36 150.36 36.76 7.68
C LYS A 36 150.06 35.25 7.52
N ILE A 37 150.80 34.56 6.66
CA ILE A 37 150.59 33.12 6.36
C ILE A 37 150.75 32.25 7.63
N LYS A 38 151.77 32.51 8.46
CA LYS A 38 151.99 31.77 9.72
C LYS A 38 150.90 31.99 10.78
N ARG A 39 150.17 33.13 10.78
CA ARG A 39 149.00 33.33 11.67
C ARG A 39 147.80 32.48 11.26
N ASN A 40 147.47 32.41 9.97
CA ASN A 40 146.27 31.70 9.50
C ASN A 40 146.33 30.17 9.73
N LYS A 41 147.52 29.54 9.64
CA LYS A 41 147.68 28.11 9.98
C LYS A 41 147.31 27.80 11.46
N LYS A 42 147.61 28.69 12.42
CA LYS A 42 147.27 28.46 13.84
C LYS A 42 145.75 28.53 14.11
N ILE A 43 145.00 29.33 13.36
CA ILE A 43 143.54 29.50 13.54
C ILE A 43 142.77 28.24 13.13
N ARG A 44 143.09 27.63 11.97
CA ARG A 44 142.45 26.39 11.49
C ARG A 44 142.55 25.22 12.48
N ILE A 45 143.60 25.16 13.31
CA ILE A 45 143.82 24.08 14.28
C ILE A 45 142.84 24.17 15.48
N LYS A 46 142.59 25.37 16.03
CA LYS A 46 141.60 25.55 17.12
C LYS A 46 140.20 25.09 16.71
N ILE A 47 139.78 25.41 15.49
CA ILE A 47 138.44 25.07 14.97
C ILE A 47 138.25 23.54 14.87
N LYS A 48 139.28 22.78 14.47
CA LYS A 48 139.21 21.30 14.41
C LYS A 48 139.07 20.65 15.80
N LYS A 49 139.70 21.19 16.86
CA LYS A 49 139.53 20.65 18.23
C LYS A 49 138.09 20.82 18.74
N ASN A 50 137.47 21.99 18.58
CA ASN A 50 136.11 22.24 19.08
C ASN A 50 135.04 21.37 18.41
N LYS A 51 135.18 21.01 17.13
CA LYS A 51 134.25 20.08 16.46
C LYS A 51 134.29 18.64 17.02
N LYS A 52 135.43 18.15 17.51
CA LYS A 52 135.50 16.82 18.17
C LYS A 52 134.76 16.80 19.52
N ILE A 53 134.82 17.88 20.30
CA ILE A 53 134.14 17.98 21.62
C ILE A 53 132.62 17.93 21.46
N LYS A 54 132.05 18.65 20.48
CA LYS A 54 130.59 18.62 20.23
C LYS A 54 130.06 17.22 19.83
N LYS A 55 130.86 16.38 19.15
CA LYS A 55 130.45 14.98 18.85
C LYS A 55 130.37 14.12 20.11
N LYS A 56 131.34 14.20 21.04
CA LYS A 56 131.31 13.39 22.28
C LYS A 56 130.11 13.69 23.19
N LYS A 57 129.54 14.91 23.17
CA LYS A 57 128.35 15.24 23.99
C LYS A 57 127.04 14.59 23.50
N LYS A 58 126.88 14.30 22.20
CA LYS A 58 125.62 13.70 21.69
C LYS A 58 125.39 12.26 22.12
N ILE A 59 126.45 11.50 22.39
CA ILE A 59 126.36 10.04 22.63
C ILE A 59 125.81 9.70 24.03
N LYS A 60 125.91 10.61 25.01
CA LYS A 60 125.48 10.35 26.41
C LYS A 60 123.97 10.47 26.67
N HIS A 61 123.15 10.93 25.72
CA HIS A 61 121.73 11.21 25.96
C HIS A 61 120.74 10.07 25.60
N LEU A 62 121.22 8.92 25.09
CA LEU A 62 120.35 7.92 24.44
C LEU A 62 119.90 6.72 25.32
N LYS A 63 120.10 6.70 26.65
CA LYS A 63 119.71 5.53 27.48
C LYS A 63 119.04 5.90 28.81
N LYS A 64 117.91 5.21 29.09
CA LYS A 64 116.94 5.37 30.21
C LYS A 64 116.05 6.62 30.07
N PRO A 65 114.74 6.57 30.44
CA PRO A 65 114.08 5.67 31.40
C PRO A 65 113.03 4.71 30.79
N HIS A 66 112.64 3.67 31.54
CA HIS A 66 111.56 2.73 31.17
C HIS A 66 110.57 2.44 32.34
N PHE A 67 110.75 3.08 33.50
CA PHE A 67 109.99 2.78 34.72
C PHE A 67 108.75 3.69 34.91
N PHE A 68 108.90 5.00 34.67
CA PHE A 68 107.84 5.99 34.89
C PHE A 68 106.59 5.79 34.01
N GLU A 69 106.75 5.15 32.85
CA GLU A 69 105.64 4.87 31.92
C GLU A 69 104.66 3.84 32.49
N LYS A 70 105.16 2.77 33.14
CA LYS A 70 104.31 1.77 33.82
C LYS A 70 103.52 2.38 34.99
N LEU A 71 104.09 3.35 35.70
CA LEU A 71 103.40 4.09 36.76
C LEU A 71 102.29 5.00 36.21
N LYS A 72 102.56 5.73 35.11
CA LYS A 72 101.54 6.54 34.42
C LYS A 72 100.38 5.67 33.94
N PHE A 73 100.65 4.53 33.29
CA PHE A 73 99.60 3.60 32.84
C PHE A 73 98.69 3.14 33.99
N LYS A 74 99.26 2.71 35.13
CA LYS A 74 98.47 2.30 36.31
C LYS A 74 97.57 3.42 36.85
N PHE A 75 98.08 4.66 36.94
CA PHE A 75 97.26 5.82 37.35
C PHE A 75 96.16 6.13 36.34
N GLN A 76 96.48 6.06 35.04
CA GLN A 76 95.53 6.36 33.96
C GLN A 76 94.40 5.31 33.90
N ASP A 77 94.71 4.03 34.16
CA ASP A 77 93.70 2.98 34.34
C ASP A 77 92.88 3.13 35.62
N PHE A 78 93.47 3.59 36.72
CA PHE A 78 92.73 3.89 37.96
C PHE A 78 91.70 5.00 37.74
N ILE A 79 92.11 6.11 37.10
CA ILE A 79 91.20 7.19 36.70
C ILE A 79 90.14 6.69 35.69
N ARG A 80 90.50 5.80 34.75
CA ARG A 80 89.54 5.18 33.82
C ARG A 80 88.50 4.34 34.56
N ARG A 81 88.91 3.50 35.52
CA ARG A 81 88.01 2.71 36.39
C ARG A 81 87.07 3.61 37.22
N ILE A 82 87.57 4.73 37.75
CA ILE A 82 86.76 5.71 38.46
C ILE A 82 85.72 6.37 37.54
N LYS A 83 86.13 6.85 36.35
CA LYS A 83 85.21 7.43 35.36
C LYS A 83 84.11 6.45 34.94
N ILE A 84 84.46 5.18 34.72
CA ILE A 84 83.49 4.11 34.41
C ILE A 84 82.50 3.91 35.57
N LYS A 85 82.96 3.84 36.83
CA LYS A 85 82.07 3.73 38.01
C LYS A 85 81.11 4.93 38.12
N PHE A 86 81.59 6.15 37.88
CA PHE A 86 80.73 7.34 37.86
C PHE A 86 79.72 7.32 36.72
N TYR A 87 80.11 6.91 35.50
CA TYR A 87 79.19 6.80 34.37
C TYR A 87 78.04 5.82 34.68
N ILE A 88 78.37 4.61 35.16
CA ILE A 88 77.41 3.59 35.59
C ILE A 88 76.49 4.13 36.71
N TYR A 89 77.00 4.96 37.63
CA TYR A 89 76.18 5.58 38.67
C TYR A 89 75.19 6.61 38.10
N PHE A 90 75.64 7.48 37.19
CA PHE A 90 74.76 8.43 36.50
C PHE A 90 73.71 7.73 35.62
N GLU A 91 74.06 6.63 34.95
CA GLU A 91 73.10 5.78 34.23
C GLU A 91 72.08 5.15 35.17
N LYS A 92 72.51 4.56 36.28
CA LYS A 92 71.59 4.01 37.31
C LYS A 92 70.63 5.08 37.84
N LEU A 93 71.07 6.32 38.01
CA LEU A 93 70.19 7.44 38.36
C LEU A 93 69.22 7.83 37.23
N LYS A 94 69.66 7.86 35.97
CA LYS A 94 68.77 8.07 34.81
C LYS A 94 67.70 6.97 34.74
N ILE A 95 68.10 5.70 34.86
CA ILE A 95 67.21 4.53 34.87
C ILE A 95 66.22 4.59 36.05
N LYS A 96 66.65 5.06 37.23
CA LYS A 96 65.76 5.24 38.39
C LYS A 96 64.75 6.39 38.21
N ARG A 97 65.07 7.40 37.39
CA ARG A 97 64.12 8.45 36.98
C ARG A 97 63.14 7.92 35.94
N THR A 98 63.62 7.40 34.81
CA THR A 98 62.74 6.88 33.74
C THR A 98 61.80 5.78 34.24
N LYS A 99 62.23 4.87 35.12
CA LYS A 99 61.33 3.90 35.77
C LYS A 99 60.22 4.56 36.60
N LYS A 100 60.50 5.64 37.34
CA LYS A 100 59.46 6.39 38.06
C LYS A 100 58.48 7.06 37.11
N ASP A 101 58.96 7.57 35.98
CA ASP A 101 58.12 8.29 35.02
C ASP A 101 57.26 7.32 34.17
N ILE A 102 57.78 6.14 33.82
CA ILE A 102 57.00 5.01 33.28
C ILE A 102 55.86 4.63 34.25
N ILE A 103 56.13 4.50 35.56
CA ILE A 103 55.10 4.19 36.57
C ILE A 103 54.04 5.29 36.68
N LYS A 104 54.37 6.56 36.41
CA LYS A 104 53.36 7.64 36.32
C LYS A 104 52.51 7.48 35.06
N LEU A 105 53.14 7.26 33.90
CA LEU A 105 52.45 7.08 32.62
C LEU A 105 51.50 5.89 32.66
N GLU A 106 51.93 4.75 33.23
CA GLU A 106 51.04 3.60 33.46
C GLU A 106 49.80 3.94 34.31
N LYS A 107 49.97 4.77 35.36
CA LYS A 107 48.85 5.21 36.20
C LYS A 107 47.88 6.11 35.44
N LEU A 108 48.39 7.03 34.62
CA LEU A 108 47.57 7.89 33.75
C LEU A 108 46.81 7.04 32.72
N ILE A 109 47.48 6.14 32.01
CA ILE A 109 46.86 5.22 31.04
C ILE A 109 45.79 4.34 31.70
N LYS A 110 46.00 3.88 32.95
CA LYS A 110 44.99 3.13 33.73
C LYS A 110 43.77 3.99 34.12
N LEU A 111 43.93 5.30 34.32
CA LEU A 111 42.82 6.23 34.56
C LEU A 111 42.06 6.54 33.26
N GLU A 112 42.77 6.84 32.17
CA GLU A 112 42.18 7.09 30.85
C GLU A 112 41.33 5.90 30.38
N ARG A 113 41.84 4.66 30.53
CA ARG A 113 41.09 3.43 30.23
C ARG A 113 39.81 3.33 31.07
N LYS A 114 39.86 3.62 32.38
CA LYS A 114 38.66 3.64 33.24
C LYS A 114 37.64 4.69 32.81
N PHE A 115 38.09 5.89 32.42
CA PHE A 115 37.19 6.93 31.90
C PHE A 115 36.58 6.55 30.54
N ALA A 116 37.35 5.90 29.66
CA ALA A 116 36.84 5.38 28.39
C ALA A 116 35.80 4.28 28.62
N GLU A 117 36.08 3.30 29.50
CA GLU A 117 35.12 2.28 29.91
C GLU A 117 33.84 2.87 30.50
N GLN A 118 33.93 3.89 31.36
CA GLN A 118 32.77 4.57 31.92
C GLN A 118 31.94 5.27 30.84
N LYS A 119 32.58 5.96 29.88
CA LYS A 119 31.88 6.57 28.73
C LYS A 119 31.17 5.52 27.87
N ILE A 120 31.80 4.37 27.62
CA ILE A 120 31.19 3.23 26.90
C ILE A 120 29.99 2.69 27.69
N LYS A 121 30.17 2.33 28.96
CA LYS A 121 29.11 1.81 29.85
C LYS A 121 27.92 2.76 29.96
N ASN A 122 28.15 4.07 29.99
CA ASN A 122 27.08 5.08 30.02
C ASN A 122 26.34 5.18 28.67
N ARG A 123 27.07 5.16 27.54
CA ARG A 123 26.46 5.13 26.20
C ARG A 123 25.61 3.88 25.99
N ASP A 124 26.06 2.73 26.48
CA ASP A 124 25.35 1.45 26.31
C ASP A 124 24.13 1.34 27.25
N LYS A 125 24.20 1.89 28.48
CA LYS A 125 23.00 2.12 29.31
C LYS A 125 21.96 2.99 28.60
N PHE A 126 22.38 4.09 27.99
CA PHE A 126 21.49 5.00 27.26
C PHE A 126 20.85 4.32 26.03
N ARG A 127 21.63 3.54 25.27
CA ARG A 127 21.12 2.69 24.17
C ARG A 127 20.08 1.68 24.64
N ILE A 128 20.34 0.98 25.75
CA ILE A 128 19.39 0.02 26.34
C ILE A 128 18.10 0.73 26.77
N GLN A 129 18.18 1.94 27.31
CA GLN A 129 17.01 2.71 27.71
C GLN A 129 16.19 3.16 26.50
N LEU A 130 16.82 3.76 25.48
CA LEU A 130 16.16 4.11 24.21
C LEU A 130 15.43 2.91 23.58
N VAL A 131 16.05 1.72 23.57
CA VAL A 131 15.43 0.50 23.02
C VAL A 131 14.22 0.03 23.83
N LYS A 132 14.17 0.29 25.15
CA LYS A 132 12.96 0.05 25.96
C LYS A 132 11.88 1.07 25.63
N ASP A 133 12.24 2.33 25.52
CA ASP A 133 11.29 3.43 25.34
C ASP A 133 10.62 3.37 23.95
N ILE A 134 11.40 3.06 22.90
CA ILE A 134 10.90 2.74 21.55
C ILE A 134 9.91 1.55 21.61
N LYS A 135 10.29 0.44 22.26
CA LYS A 135 9.39 -0.73 22.42
C LYS A 135 8.12 -0.43 23.20
N ASN A 136 8.17 0.51 24.15
CA ASN A 136 7.00 0.96 24.90
C ASN A 136 6.07 1.84 24.03
N GLU A 137 6.63 2.69 23.16
CA GLU A 137 5.84 3.42 22.16
C GLU A 137 5.21 2.50 21.11
N GLU A 138 5.97 1.54 20.58
CA GLU A 138 5.47 0.53 19.62
C GLU A 138 4.29 -0.23 20.22
N ARG A 139 4.40 -0.70 21.46
CA ARG A 139 3.29 -1.33 22.19
C ARG A 139 2.08 -0.40 22.31
N LYS A 140 2.27 0.87 22.69
CA LYS A 140 1.18 1.86 22.76
C LYS A 140 0.52 2.12 21.40
N LYS A 141 1.29 2.13 20.31
CA LYS A 141 0.79 2.25 18.93
C LYS A 141 -0.03 1.01 18.54
N ILE A 142 0.47 -0.20 18.84
CA ILE A 142 -0.24 -1.47 18.59
C ILE A 142 -1.56 -1.57 19.36
N TYR A 143 -1.59 -1.21 20.65
CA TYR A 143 -2.85 -1.21 21.42
C TYR A 143 -3.89 -0.26 20.81
N ARG A 144 -3.54 1.00 20.53
CA ARG A 144 -4.45 1.97 19.88
C ARG A 144 -5.02 1.46 18.56
N LEU A 145 -4.20 0.81 17.73
CA LEU A 145 -4.64 0.20 16.46
C LEU A 145 -5.59 -0.99 16.70
N LYS A 146 -5.30 -1.83 17.70
CA LYS A 146 -6.16 -2.96 18.08
C LYS A 146 -7.53 -2.48 18.59
N ASP A 147 -7.56 -1.47 19.45
CA ASP A 147 -8.79 -0.95 20.05
C ASP A 147 -9.69 -0.31 18.96
N HIS A 148 -9.08 0.42 18.02
CA HIS A 148 -9.77 0.95 16.84
C HIS A 148 -10.33 -0.17 15.94
N LEU A 149 -9.54 -1.21 15.67
CA LEU A 149 -10.01 -2.40 14.92
C LEU A 149 -11.16 -3.12 15.62
N TRP A 150 -11.16 -3.19 16.96
CA TRP A 150 -12.23 -3.84 17.71
C TRP A 150 -13.54 -3.01 17.65
N SER A 151 -13.45 -1.68 17.80
CA SER A 151 -14.60 -0.77 17.63
C SER A 151 -15.20 -0.81 16.21
N LEU A 152 -14.40 -1.08 15.17
CA LEU A 152 -14.92 -1.35 13.83
C LEU A 152 -15.75 -2.65 13.77
N GLY A 153 -15.40 -3.67 14.56
CA GLY A 153 -16.15 -4.92 14.68
C GLY A 153 -17.61 -4.71 15.08
N ASP A 154 -17.85 -3.85 16.08
CA ASP A 154 -19.20 -3.51 16.55
C ASP A 154 -19.99 -2.67 15.53
N ARG A 155 -19.31 -1.88 14.70
CA ARG A 155 -19.95 -1.19 13.57
C ARG A 155 -20.37 -2.20 12.49
N PHE A 156 -19.52 -3.17 12.17
CA PHE A 156 -19.84 -4.22 11.21
C PHE A 156 -20.94 -5.17 11.69
N SER A 157 -21.02 -5.49 12.99
CA SER A 157 -22.11 -6.30 13.54
C SER A 157 -23.46 -5.57 13.43
N ASN A 158 -23.51 -4.28 13.78
CA ASN A 158 -24.70 -3.43 13.62
C ASN A 158 -25.14 -3.29 12.15
N ILE A 159 -24.20 -3.07 11.23
CA ILE A 159 -24.50 -3.01 9.78
C ILE A 159 -25.06 -4.36 9.28
N ARG A 160 -24.46 -5.48 9.70
CA ARG A 160 -24.92 -6.82 9.34
C ARG A 160 -26.31 -7.13 9.90
N ALA A 161 -26.62 -6.69 11.12
CA ALA A 161 -27.94 -6.83 11.73
C ALA A 161 -29.02 -6.04 10.95
N ARG A 162 -28.75 -4.76 10.66
CA ARG A 162 -29.65 -3.92 9.83
C ARG A 162 -29.85 -4.49 8.43
N TYR A 163 -28.79 -4.99 7.79
CA TYR A 163 -28.91 -5.63 6.48
C TYR A 163 -29.75 -6.92 6.53
N LYS A 164 -29.61 -7.73 7.60
CA LYS A 164 -30.46 -8.92 7.82
C LYS A 164 -31.93 -8.53 7.97
N GLN A 165 -32.24 -7.49 8.76
CA GLN A 165 -33.60 -6.97 8.92
C GLN A 165 -34.17 -6.46 7.60
N TYR A 166 -33.43 -5.64 6.85
CA TYR A 166 -33.84 -5.15 5.52
C TYR A 166 -34.14 -6.29 4.53
N ARG A 167 -33.30 -7.34 4.50
CA ARG A 167 -33.53 -8.54 3.70
C ARG A 167 -34.71 -9.40 4.19
N GLN A 168 -35.04 -9.34 5.48
CA GLN A 168 -36.23 -9.96 6.05
C GLN A 168 -37.50 -9.22 5.60
N ASN A 169 -37.52 -7.89 5.71
CA ASN A 169 -38.65 -7.05 5.30
C ASN A 169 -39.00 -7.24 3.82
N ILE A 170 -38.02 -7.17 2.91
CA ILE A 170 -38.22 -7.44 1.47
C ILE A 170 -38.80 -8.84 1.21
N ARG A 171 -38.44 -9.85 2.01
CA ARG A 171 -39.03 -11.19 1.89
C ARG A 171 -40.48 -11.20 2.37
N ASN A 172 -40.78 -10.54 3.49
CA ASN A 172 -42.13 -10.46 4.04
C ASN A 172 -43.07 -9.68 3.12
N GLU A 173 -42.63 -8.54 2.58
CA GLU A 173 -43.35 -7.73 1.57
C GLU A 173 -43.72 -8.58 0.35
N LYS A 174 -42.76 -9.37 -0.18
CA LYS A 174 -43.00 -10.26 -1.32
C LYS A 174 -43.89 -11.46 -1.00
N LEU A 175 -43.90 -11.94 0.24
CA LEU A 175 -44.83 -12.99 0.67
C LEU A 175 -46.25 -12.44 0.76
N ALA A 176 -46.45 -11.30 1.41
CA ALA A 176 -47.76 -10.63 1.48
C ALA A 176 -48.31 -10.28 0.08
N GLU A 177 -47.46 -9.79 -0.83
CA GLU A 177 -47.86 -9.51 -2.22
C GLU A 177 -48.25 -10.79 -2.99
N LEU A 178 -47.63 -11.93 -2.69
CA LEU A 178 -48.00 -13.23 -3.26
C LEU A 178 -49.26 -13.83 -2.63
N GLU A 179 -49.48 -13.59 -1.33
CA GLU A 179 -50.69 -14.01 -0.60
C GLU A 179 -51.93 -13.27 -1.10
N ILE A 180 -51.85 -11.95 -1.26
CA ILE A 180 -52.91 -11.14 -1.89
C ILE A 180 -53.16 -11.61 -3.33
N ARG A 181 -52.11 -11.78 -4.15
CA ARG A 181 -52.25 -12.33 -5.51
C ARG A 181 -52.85 -13.73 -5.55
N ARG A 182 -52.72 -14.51 -4.47
CA ARG A 182 -53.34 -15.84 -4.35
C ARG A 182 -54.82 -15.70 -3.99
N GLN A 183 -55.17 -14.91 -2.99
CA GLN A 183 -56.56 -14.64 -2.59
C GLN A 183 -57.39 -14.14 -3.77
N ASN A 184 -56.95 -13.08 -4.45
CA ASN A 184 -57.64 -12.54 -5.63
C ASN A 184 -57.79 -13.56 -6.78
N ARG A 185 -56.89 -14.55 -6.88
CA ARG A 185 -56.98 -15.65 -7.87
C ARG A 185 -57.92 -16.77 -7.45
N GLU A 186 -58.08 -17.00 -6.16
CA GLU A 186 -59.02 -17.97 -5.60
C GLU A 186 -60.45 -17.39 -5.66
N GLU A 187 -60.64 -16.12 -5.30
CA GLU A 187 -61.88 -15.37 -5.49
C GLU A 187 -62.32 -15.31 -6.96
N ALA A 188 -61.43 -14.90 -7.87
CA ALA A 188 -61.74 -14.83 -9.31
C ALA A 188 -62.06 -16.20 -9.93
N ARG A 189 -61.56 -17.31 -9.34
CA ARG A 189 -61.95 -18.67 -9.75
C ARG A 189 -63.36 -19.01 -9.29
N VAL A 190 -63.73 -18.70 -8.05
CA VAL A 190 -65.08 -18.95 -7.52
C VAL A 190 -66.13 -18.19 -8.34
N VAL A 191 -65.88 -16.92 -8.68
CA VAL A 191 -66.77 -16.14 -9.56
C VAL A 191 -66.89 -16.79 -10.95
N LEU A 192 -65.76 -17.10 -11.59
CA LEU A 192 -65.72 -17.70 -12.93
C LEU A 192 -66.33 -19.12 -12.99
N GLU A 193 -66.26 -19.88 -11.90
CA GLU A 193 -66.92 -21.20 -11.78
C GLU A 193 -68.43 -21.05 -11.57
N ALA A 194 -68.90 -20.04 -10.82
CA ALA A 194 -70.31 -19.70 -10.70
C ALA A 194 -70.90 -19.21 -12.04
N GLU A 195 -70.23 -18.30 -12.74
CA GLU A 195 -70.61 -17.84 -14.09
C GLU A 195 -70.69 -19.01 -15.08
N LYS A 196 -69.76 -19.96 -15.02
CA LYS A 196 -69.82 -21.18 -15.86
C LYS A 196 -71.01 -22.07 -15.52
N ALA A 197 -71.33 -22.24 -14.24
CA ALA A 197 -72.48 -23.03 -13.82
C ALA A 197 -73.80 -22.38 -14.29
N GLU A 198 -73.94 -21.06 -14.14
CA GLU A 198 -75.10 -20.31 -14.62
C GLU A 198 -75.23 -20.37 -16.15
N ASN A 199 -74.14 -20.15 -16.89
CA ASN A 199 -74.14 -20.24 -18.35
C ASN A 199 -74.45 -21.67 -18.85
N ALA A 200 -74.02 -22.72 -18.14
CA ALA A 200 -74.39 -24.10 -18.46
C ALA A 200 -75.89 -24.39 -18.19
N LEU A 201 -76.53 -23.71 -17.25
CA LEU A 201 -77.98 -23.75 -17.06
C LEU A 201 -78.71 -22.96 -18.16
N LYS A 202 -78.20 -21.78 -18.53
CA LYS A 202 -78.73 -20.97 -19.64
C LYS A 202 -78.69 -21.76 -20.95
N GLN A 203 -77.59 -22.44 -21.25
CA GLN A 203 -77.47 -23.29 -22.43
C GLN A 203 -78.52 -24.43 -22.44
N LYS A 204 -78.77 -25.09 -21.31
CA LYS A 204 -79.83 -26.13 -21.22
C LYS A 204 -81.23 -25.56 -21.46
N LEU A 205 -81.50 -24.33 -21.01
CA LEU A 205 -82.77 -23.65 -21.27
C LEU A 205 -82.89 -23.29 -22.77
N VAL A 206 -81.79 -22.85 -23.39
CA VAL A 206 -81.71 -22.62 -24.83
C VAL A 206 -81.98 -23.91 -25.61
N GLU A 207 -81.28 -25.01 -25.31
CA GLU A 207 -81.47 -26.31 -25.98
C GLU A 207 -82.90 -26.88 -25.82
N ARG A 208 -83.56 -26.60 -24.70
CA ARG A 208 -84.97 -26.94 -24.44
C ARG A 208 -85.92 -26.13 -25.32
N LEU A 209 -85.71 -24.83 -25.46
CA LEU A 209 -86.57 -23.92 -26.23
C LEU A 209 -86.25 -23.86 -27.72
N GLU A 210 -85.03 -24.19 -28.14
CA GLU A 210 -84.59 -24.15 -29.54
C GLU A 210 -85.48 -25.01 -30.45
N ARG A 211 -85.97 -26.14 -29.92
CA ARG A 211 -86.91 -27.03 -30.64
C ARG A 211 -88.21 -26.30 -31.00
N PHE A 212 -88.72 -25.46 -30.11
CA PHE A 212 -89.91 -24.63 -30.35
C PHE A 212 -89.58 -23.45 -31.26
N SER A 213 -88.46 -22.74 -31.05
CA SER A 213 -87.99 -21.66 -31.96
C SER A 213 -87.87 -22.13 -33.42
N ARG A 214 -87.15 -23.24 -33.66
CA ARG A 214 -86.98 -23.84 -34.99
C ARG A 214 -88.33 -24.17 -35.64
N ASN A 215 -89.31 -24.65 -34.86
CA ASN A 215 -90.64 -24.96 -35.38
C ASN A 215 -91.47 -23.69 -35.64
N MET A 216 -91.51 -22.73 -34.72
CA MET A 216 -92.17 -21.42 -34.91
C MET A 216 -91.63 -20.67 -36.14
N LYS A 217 -90.31 -20.70 -36.34
CA LYS A 217 -89.64 -20.13 -37.52
C LYS A 217 -90.05 -20.83 -38.83
N SER A 218 -90.22 -22.16 -38.80
CA SER A 218 -90.77 -22.94 -39.92
C SER A 218 -92.22 -22.59 -40.21
N ILE A 219 -93.07 -22.50 -39.17
CA ILE A 219 -94.48 -22.13 -39.28
C ILE A 219 -94.63 -20.74 -39.90
N VAL A 220 -93.90 -19.73 -39.38
CA VAL A 220 -93.89 -18.37 -39.94
C VAL A 220 -93.48 -18.36 -41.41
N PHE A 221 -92.42 -19.08 -41.79
CA PHE A 221 -92.00 -19.17 -43.20
C PHE A 221 -93.08 -19.82 -44.09
N GLN A 222 -93.70 -20.91 -43.65
CA GLN A 222 -94.75 -21.60 -44.40
C GLN A 222 -96.03 -20.75 -44.52
N ILE A 223 -96.41 -20.04 -43.46
CA ILE A 223 -97.57 -19.15 -43.44
C ILE A 223 -97.35 -17.94 -44.35
N ASN A 224 -96.18 -17.30 -44.28
CA ASN A 224 -95.79 -16.22 -45.18
C ASN A 224 -95.86 -16.65 -46.66
N LYS A 225 -95.46 -17.90 -46.96
CA LYS A 225 -95.47 -18.45 -48.32
C LYS A 225 -96.87 -18.88 -48.82
N ARG A 226 -97.76 -19.35 -47.94
CA ARG A 226 -99.06 -19.96 -48.31
C ARG A 226 -100.28 -19.05 -48.10
N TYR A 227 -100.30 -18.23 -47.05
CA TYR A 227 -101.53 -17.55 -46.60
C TYR A 227 -101.51 -16.03 -46.79
N ILE A 228 -100.33 -15.40 -46.77
CA ILE A 228 -100.18 -13.95 -46.90
C ILE A 228 -100.27 -13.51 -48.37
N THR A 229 -101.01 -12.43 -48.62
CA THR A 229 -101.13 -11.81 -49.95
C THR A 229 -100.10 -10.70 -50.13
N LYS A 230 -99.72 -10.40 -51.38
CA LYS A 230 -98.70 -9.38 -51.73
C LYS A 230 -98.99 -7.93 -51.24
N LYS A 231 -100.11 -7.69 -50.56
CA LYS A 231 -100.52 -6.37 -50.02
C LYS A 231 -100.49 -6.30 -48.47
N ARG A 232 -100.10 -7.37 -47.78
CA ARG A 232 -99.89 -7.39 -46.31
C ARG A 232 -98.41 -7.65 -46.03
N ALA A 233 -97.84 -7.00 -45.03
CA ALA A 233 -96.52 -7.35 -44.52
C ALA A 233 -96.45 -8.82 -44.06
N PRO A 234 -95.25 -9.43 -44.11
CA PRO A 234 -95.04 -10.78 -43.60
C PRO A 234 -95.20 -10.85 -42.08
N LEU A 235 -95.41 -12.07 -41.57
CA LEU A 235 -95.11 -12.34 -40.17
C LEU A 235 -93.59 -12.45 -39.97
N ARG A 236 -93.12 -11.92 -38.85
CA ARG A 236 -91.74 -12.02 -38.40
C ARG A 236 -91.67 -12.82 -37.12
N PHE A 237 -90.74 -13.77 -37.10
CA PHE A 237 -90.31 -14.46 -35.90
C PHE A 237 -89.18 -13.67 -35.24
N VAL A 238 -89.23 -13.52 -33.92
CA VAL A 238 -88.18 -12.92 -33.08
C VAL A 238 -87.80 -13.93 -32.01
N ASP A 239 -86.50 -14.16 -31.87
CA ASP A 239 -85.91 -15.18 -30.99
C ASP A 239 -85.10 -14.48 -29.90
N ASN A 240 -85.65 -14.45 -28.69
CA ASN A 240 -85.03 -13.84 -27.51
C ASN A 240 -84.66 -14.92 -26.48
N ILE A 241 -84.52 -16.19 -26.88
CA ILE A 241 -84.28 -17.32 -25.96
C ILE A 241 -83.03 -17.10 -25.11
N THR A 242 -81.98 -16.50 -25.68
CA THR A 242 -80.71 -16.25 -24.99
C THR A 242 -80.75 -15.11 -23.96
N GLU A 243 -81.73 -14.22 -24.04
CA GLU A 243 -81.80 -13.00 -23.22
C GLU A 243 -82.95 -13.07 -22.21
N SER A 244 -84.19 -13.23 -22.68
CA SER A 244 -85.38 -13.32 -21.84
C SER A 244 -85.93 -14.75 -21.71
N GLY A 245 -85.57 -15.67 -22.60
CA GLY A 245 -86.15 -17.03 -22.65
C GLY A 245 -87.45 -17.09 -23.45
N GLU A 246 -87.66 -16.15 -24.37
CA GLU A 246 -88.94 -15.93 -25.07
C GLU A 246 -88.80 -16.11 -26.60
N CYS A 247 -89.92 -16.44 -27.24
CA CYS A 247 -90.08 -16.57 -28.69
C CYS A 247 -91.39 -15.93 -29.11
N LEU A 248 -91.37 -14.99 -30.05
CA LEU A 248 -92.60 -14.31 -30.47
C LEU A 248 -92.78 -14.23 -31.99
N ILE A 249 -94.04 -14.26 -32.40
CA ILE A 249 -94.49 -14.06 -33.77
C ILE A 249 -95.26 -12.73 -33.80
N LYS A 250 -94.81 -11.77 -34.62
CA LYS A 250 -95.47 -10.48 -34.83
C LYS A 250 -95.67 -10.18 -36.31
N ASN A 251 -96.47 -9.18 -36.67
CA ASN A 251 -96.44 -8.61 -38.02
C ASN A 251 -95.15 -7.78 -38.16
N ASP A 252 -94.51 -7.75 -39.33
CA ASP A 252 -93.25 -6.98 -39.49
C ASP A 252 -93.50 -5.45 -39.41
N ASP A 253 -94.70 -4.99 -39.74
CA ASP A 253 -95.17 -3.60 -39.53
C ASP A 253 -95.36 -3.20 -38.04
N ALA A 254 -95.23 -4.14 -37.09
CA ALA A 254 -95.53 -3.88 -35.68
C ALA A 254 -94.43 -3.02 -35.00
N PRO A 255 -94.76 -1.80 -34.52
CA PRO A 255 -93.77 -0.80 -34.11
C PRO A 255 -93.04 -1.14 -32.79
N THR A 256 -93.58 -2.04 -31.97
CA THR A 256 -92.98 -2.49 -30.71
C THR A 256 -93.07 -4.01 -30.60
N ASP A 257 -92.07 -4.68 -30.01
CA ASP A 257 -92.09 -6.14 -29.80
C ASP A 257 -93.17 -6.62 -28.82
N LYS A 258 -93.80 -5.69 -28.08
CA LYS A 258 -94.98 -5.93 -27.24
C LYS A 258 -96.23 -6.28 -28.05
N ASP A 259 -96.27 -5.89 -29.33
CA ASP A 259 -97.39 -6.10 -30.26
C ASP A 259 -97.27 -7.45 -31.00
N TYR A 260 -96.91 -8.50 -30.25
CA TYR A 260 -96.91 -9.88 -30.73
C TYR A 260 -98.34 -10.39 -30.99
N LEU A 261 -98.45 -11.41 -31.85
CA LEU A 261 -99.66 -12.21 -32.05
C LEU A 261 -99.63 -13.46 -31.16
N ILE A 262 -98.47 -14.12 -31.09
CA ILE A 262 -98.23 -15.31 -30.26
C ILE A 262 -96.88 -15.13 -29.56
N LEU A 263 -96.84 -15.41 -28.26
CA LEU A 263 -95.65 -15.41 -27.40
C LEU A 263 -95.52 -16.78 -26.75
N LEU A 264 -94.37 -17.42 -26.92
CA LEU A 264 -93.98 -18.63 -26.21
C LEU A 264 -92.88 -18.24 -25.21
N TYR A 265 -93.12 -18.51 -23.93
CA TYR A 265 -92.29 -18.07 -22.82
C TYR A 265 -92.19 -19.15 -21.73
N VAL A 266 -91.35 -18.92 -20.72
CA VAL A 266 -91.21 -19.83 -19.57
C VAL A 266 -91.15 -19.02 -18.28
N GLU A 267 -92.08 -19.30 -17.38
CA GLU A 267 -92.19 -18.60 -16.09
C GLU A 267 -91.05 -19.00 -15.14
N GLY A 268 -90.64 -18.06 -14.31
CA GLY A 268 -89.60 -18.24 -13.29
C GLY A 268 -88.61 -17.09 -13.25
N GLU A 269 -88.16 -16.74 -12.05
CA GLU A 269 -87.13 -15.71 -11.86
C GLU A 269 -85.74 -16.30 -12.19
N ASP A 270 -85.43 -17.49 -11.65
CA ASP A 270 -84.20 -18.21 -11.95
C ASP A 270 -84.28 -19.08 -13.21
N VAL A 271 -83.13 -19.26 -13.88
CA VAL A 271 -82.93 -20.25 -14.95
C VAL A 271 -83.29 -21.67 -14.50
N SER A 272 -82.98 -22.02 -13.24
CA SER A 272 -83.33 -23.32 -12.64
C SER A 272 -84.83 -23.54 -12.47
N GLN A 273 -85.60 -22.48 -12.19
CA GLN A 273 -87.07 -22.55 -12.13
C GLN A 273 -87.64 -22.77 -13.54
N ARG A 274 -87.16 -22.00 -14.53
CA ARG A 274 -87.56 -22.12 -15.94
C ARG A 274 -87.24 -23.51 -16.53
N LEU A 275 -86.14 -24.14 -16.09
CA LEU A 275 -85.80 -25.50 -16.50
C LEU A 275 -86.80 -26.57 -16.02
N ASN A 276 -87.56 -26.31 -14.96
CA ASN A 276 -88.55 -27.22 -14.37
C ASN A 276 -90.00 -26.89 -14.79
N ASN A 277 -90.36 -25.60 -14.81
CA ASN A 277 -91.71 -25.11 -15.14
C ASN A 277 -92.15 -25.54 -16.55
N PRO A 278 -93.46 -25.58 -16.88
CA PRO A 278 -93.93 -25.85 -18.25
C PRO A 278 -93.57 -24.71 -19.22
N ILE A 279 -93.74 -24.95 -20.53
CA ILE A 279 -93.62 -23.90 -21.55
C ILE A 279 -95.00 -23.26 -21.71
N CYS A 280 -95.09 -21.97 -21.45
CA CYS A 280 -96.34 -21.21 -21.57
C CYS A 280 -96.46 -20.61 -22.97
N LEU A 281 -97.68 -20.61 -23.52
CA LEU A 281 -97.99 -20.02 -24.82
C LEU A 281 -99.18 -19.06 -24.68
N ASP A 282 -98.89 -17.78 -24.81
CA ASP A 282 -99.85 -16.69 -24.93
C ASP A 282 -100.24 -16.49 -26.41
N ASP A 283 -101.54 -16.37 -26.67
CA ASP A 283 -102.14 -16.20 -27.98
C ASP A 283 -103.08 -14.98 -27.93
N LYS A 284 -102.70 -13.89 -28.58
CA LYS A 284 -103.51 -12.66 -28.65
C LYS A 284 -104.54 -12.68 -29.78
N THR A 285 -104.64 -13.78 -30.55
CA THR A 285 -105.62 -13.94 -31.64
C THR A 285 -106.96 -14.53 -31.15
N ASP A 286 -107.01 -15.00 -29.92
CA ASP A 286 -108.21 -15.42 -29.19
C ASP A 286 -108.15 -14.90 -27.74
N ILE A 287 -109.29 -14.64 -27.09
CA ILE A 287 -109.33 -14.07 -25.72
C ILE A 287 -109.32 -15.20 -24.69
N GLY A 288 -108.37 -16.12 -24.84
CA GLY A 288 -108.22 -17.33 -24.03
C GLY A 288 -107.20 -17.21 -22.90
N TYR A 289 -107.19 -18.19 -22.01
CA TYR A 289 -106.09 -18.37 -21.06
C TYR A 289 -104.85 -18.95 -21.76
N PRO A 290 -103.62 -18.65 -21.27
CA PRO A 290 -102.39 -19.25 -21.79
C PRO A 290 -102.42 -20.77 -21.76
N LYS A 291 -101.78 -21.39 -22.76
CA LYS A 291 -101.65 -22.86 -22.84
C LYS A 291 -100.28 -23.33 -22.39
N ASN A 292 -100.27 -24.30 -21.48
CA ASN A 292 -99.05 -24.86 -20.91
C ASN A 292 -98.70 -26.19 -21.58
N PHE A 293 -97.53 -26.26 -22.20
CA PHE A 293 -97.02 -27.42 -22.93
C PHE A 293 -95.82 -28.04 -22.19
N GLN A 294 -95.71 -29.36 -22.25
CA GLN A 294 -94.50 -30.06 -21.83
C GLN A 294 -93.41 -29.97 -22.92
N PRO A 295 -92.11 -30.07 -22.60
CA PRO A 295 -91.02 -29.95 -23.58
C PRO A 295 -91.03 -30.99 -24.73
N GLN A 296 -91.81 -32.06 -24.60
CA GLN A 296 -91.96 -33.09 -25.62
C GLN A 296 -93.11 -32.78 -26.61
N ASN A 297 -94.09 -31.98 -26.20
CA ASN A 297 -95.35 -31.70 -26.93
C ASN A 297 -95.17 -30.57 -27.97
N ILE A 298 -94.08 -30.66 -28.74
CA ILE A 298 -93.67 -29.68 -29.76
C ILE A 298 -94.66 -29.65 -30.95
N PHE A 299 -95.29 -30.78 -31.24
CA PHE A 299 -96.29 -30.91 -32.31
C PHE A 299 -97.63 -30.32 -31.88
N ASP A 300 -98.14 -30.65 -30.69
CA ASP A 300 -99.36 -30.08 -30.12
C ASP A 300 -99.33 -28.54 -30.09
N ALA A 301 -98.17 -27.97 -29.73
CA ALA A 301 -97.94 -26.52 -29.76
C ALA A 301 -97.87 -25.97 -31.20
N SER A 302 -97.20 -26.67 -32.11
CA SER A 302 -97.12 -26.31 -33.54
C SER A 302 -98.50 -26.24 -34.19
N ASP A 303 -99.30 -27.30 -34.01
CA ASP A 303 -100.60 -27.43 -34.65
C ASP A 303 -101.58 -26.38 -34.09
N TYR A 304 -101.52 -26.12 -32.77
CA TYR A 304 -102.25 -25.00 -32.16
C TYR A 304 -101.86 -23.64 -32.77
N ILE A 305 -100.57 -23.35 -32.94
CA ILE A 305 -100.10 -22.10 -33.57
C ILE A 305 -100.60 -21.99 -35.03
N ILE A 306 -100.56 -23.09 -35.78
CA ILE A 306 -101.00 -23.13 -37.19
C ILE A 306 -102.50 -22.86 -37.28
N ASP A 307 -103.32 -23.57 -36.51
CA ASP A 307 -104.79 -23.42 -36.52
C ASP A 307 -105.21 -22.00 -36.12
N ARG A 308 -104.61 -21.44 -35.07
CA ARG A 308 -104.92 -20.08 -34.59
C ARG A 308 -104.59 -19.01 -35.62
N LEU A 309 -103.39 -19.06 -36.21
CA LEU A 309 -103.01 -18.14 -37.27
C LEU A 309 -103.91 -18.33 -38.51
N ALA A 310 -104.22 -19.56 -38.92
CA ALA A 310 -105.12 -19.83 -40.04
C ALA A 310 -106.53 -19.23 -39.80
N ILE A 311 -107.11 -19.45 -38.61
CA ILE A 311 -108.39 -18.85 -38.20
C ILE A 311 -108.33 -17.32 -38.22
N MET A 312 -107.24 -16.71 -37.73
CA MET A 312 -107.03 -15.25 -37.80
C MET A 312 -107.00 -14.75 -39.25
N PHE A 313 -106.22 -15.38 -40.14
CA PHE A 313 -106.15 -15.00 -41.55
C PHE A 313 -107.49 -15.14 -42.26
N ASP A 314 -108.28 -16.19 -41.98
CA ASP A 314 -109.58 -16.39 -42.61
C ASP A 314 -110.69 -15.50 -42.02
N LYS A 315 -110.61 -15.10 -40.73
CA LYS A 315 -111.41 -13.99 -40.19
C LYS A 315 -111.10 -12.69 -40.95
N GLU A 316 -109.83 -12.33 -41.09
CA GLU A 316 -109.43 -11.13 -41.84
C GLU A 316 -109.86 -11.15 -43.32
N ARG A 317 -109.74 -12.31 -43.99
CA ARG A 317 -110.18 -12.47 -45.39
C ARG A 317 -111.70 -12.31 -45.56
N LYS A 318 -112.49 -12.69 -44.55
CA LYS A 318 -113.95 -12.46 -44.53
C LYS A 318 -114.32 -11.00 -44.26
N LEU A 319 -113.50 -10.27 -43.51
CA LEU A 319 -113.67 -8.83 -43.23
C LEU A 319 -113.12 -7.91 -44.33
N LYS A 320 -112.40 -8.46 -45.33
CA LYS A 320 -111.82 -7.75 -46.48
C LYS A 320 -112.48 -8.16 -47.81
N LYS A 321 -113.66 -8.78 -47.73
CA LYS A 321 -114.60 -9.06 -48.83
C LYS A 321 -115.85 -8.21 -48.65
#